data_AF-A0A7S3TFL6-F1
#
_entry.id   AF-A0A7S3TFL6-F1
#
_cell.length_a   1.000
_cell.length_b   1.000
_cell.length_c   1.000
_cell.angle_alpha   90.00
_cell.angle_beta   90.00
_cell.angle_gamma   90.00
#
_symmetry.space_group_name_H-M   'P 1'
#
loop_
_entity.id
_entity.type
_entity.pdbx_description
1 polymer ?
#
loop_
_entity_poly.entity_id
_entity_poly.type
_entity_poly.pdbx_seq_one_letter_code
_entity_poly.pdbx_strand_id
1 'polypeptide(L)'
;RPAALGLLHETNMIATQFEECMNAMQGTPQKRSAAARLPSSAPGEEATRRGRTPASRPHGDRFIPQRSAMDMDVSHFELTRAREEENATVNASPAKEEYKKALAANLFAGGATNKVLAFKHKAPAAPADHQNSLRVLYTQNRDAGLLPKKYSRHIPQAPERILDAPELLDDYYLNLLDWNERNVLAVALGDSIYLWNASDGSIQQLMQTSGDNSHVTSLSWVQDGPYMAVGTSDHKVQIWDVEKLKQVRSMSGHRARVSSLSWNGPVLSSGGRDSVVMHHDVRVAEHKVGTLRGHAQEVCGLKWSPSGTQLASGGNDNILNLWDDRYTSSANGVCDQPLLR
;
A
#
# COMPACT_ATOMS: atom_id res chain seq x y z
N ARG A 1 16.54 -44.47 22.63
CA ARG A 1 15.07 -44.25 22.64
C ARG A 1 14.56 -43.68 23.98
N PRO A 2 15.07 -42.52 24.45
CA PRO A 2 14.23 -41.66 25.30
C PRO A 2 14.10 -40.20 24.82
N ALA A 3 14.91 -39.75 23.84
CA ALA A 3 14.90 -38.36 23.38
C ALA A 3 13.68 -37.97 22.51
N ALA A 4 12.96 -38.95 21.94
CA ALA A 4 11.80 -38.69 21.07
C ALA A 4 10.50 -38.42 21.84
N LEU A 5 10.43 -38.78 23.13
CA LEU A 5 9.22 -38.58 23.96
C LEU A 5 9.15 -37.20 24.62
N GLY A 6 10.29 -36.52 24.82
CA GLY A 6 10.32 -35.15 25.36
C GLY A 6 9.82 -34.10 24.36
N LEU A 7 10.21 -34.23 23.09
CA LEU A 7 9.82 -33.31 22.01
C LEU A 7 8.33 -33.37 21.64
N LEU A 8 7.67 -34.51 21.86
CA LEU A 8 6.22 -34.66 21.66
C LEU A 8 5.39 -34.04 22.79
N HIS A 9 5.97 -33.94 24.00
CA HIS A 9 5.25 -33.36 25.13
C HIS A 9 5.32 -31.82 25.14
N GLU A 10 6.47 -31.25 24.71
CA GLU A 10 6.64 -29.79 24.56
C GLU A 10 5.84 -29.22 23.39
N THR A 11 5.73 -29.95 22.27
CA THR A 11 4.93 -29.49 21.10
C THR A 11 3.43 -29.49 21.39
N ASN A 12 2.92 -30.45 22.17
CA ASN A 12 1.52 -30.48 22.59
C ASN A 12 1.16 -29.36 23.58
N MET A 13 2.06 -28.99 24.51
CA MET A 13 1.81 -27.86 25.41
C MET A 13 1.77 -26.52 24.67
N ILE A 14 2.64 -26.33 23.67
CA ILE A 14 2.68 -25.10 22.86
C ILE A 14 1.43 -24.99 21.98
N ALA A 15 0.95 -26.12 21.42
CA ALA A 15 -0.29 -26.14 20.63
C ALA A 15 -1.53 -25.78 21.46
N THR A 16 -1.66 -26.35 22.67
CA THR A 16 -2.80 -26.04 23.56
C THR A 16 -2.81 -24.58 24.02
N GLN A 17 -1.63 -23.98 24.24
CA GLN A 17 -1.51 -22.60 24.70
C GLN A 17 -1.77 -21.59 23.57
N PHE A 18 -1.53 -21.98 22.31
CA PHE A 18 -1.89 -21.20 21.14
C PHE A 18 -3.41 -21.24 20.86
N GLU A 19 -4.06 -22.38 21.08
CA GLU A 19 -5.50 -22.56 20.91
C GLU A 19 -6.32 -21.79 21.97
N GLU A 20 -5.86 -21.77 23.23
CA GLU A 20 -6.46 -20.95 24.29
C GLU A 20 -6.35 -19.44 24.00
N CYS A 21 -5.23 -19.01 23.41
CA CYS A 21 -5.00 -17.60 23.04
C CYS A 21 -5.89 -17.17 21.85
N MET A 22 -6.11 -18.07 20.89
CA MET A 22 -7.02 -17.85 19.76
C MET A 22 -8.50 -17.82 20.19
N ASN A 23 -8.90 -18.69 21.12
CA ASN A 23 -10.25 -18.68 21.68
C ASN A 23 -10.52 -17.42 22.54
N ALA A 24 -9.50 -16.86 23.19
CA ALA A 24 -9.61 -15.60 23.92
C ALA A 24 -9.76 -14.36 23.01
N MET A 25 -9.32 -14.46 21.74
CA MET A 25 -9.44 -13.38 20.74
C MET A 25 -10.74 -13.42 19.93
N GLN A 26 -11.45 -14.56 19.90
CA GLN A 26 -12.75 -14.70 19.22
C GLN A 26 -13.92 -14.31 20.13
N GLY A 27 -13.90 -13.06 20.60
CA GLY A 27 -15.06 -12.45 21.25
C GLY A 27 -16.16 -12.13 20.23
N THR A 28 -17.10 -13.04 20.01
CA THR A 28 -18.33 -12.76 19.26
C THR A 28 -19.16 -11.68 19.95
N PRO A 29 -19.79 -10.72 19.23
CA PRO A 29 -20.67 -9.74 19.86
C PRO A 29 -21.97 -10.41 20.31
N GLN A 30 -22.07 -10.72 21.60
CA GLN A 30 -23.33 -11.17 22.20
C GLN A 30 -24.36 -10.03 22.14
N LYS A 31 -25.49 -10.30 21.47
CA LYS A 31 -26.75 -9.55 21.55
C LYS A 31 -27.08 -9.29 23.02
N ARG A 32 -27.00 -8.04 23.48
CA ARG A 32 -27.65 -7.61 24.71
C ARG A 32 -29.16 -7.60 24.49
N SER A 33 -29.83 -8.68 24.87
CA SER A 33 -31.25 -8.69 25.20
C SER A 33 -31.42 -8.16 26.63
N ALA A 34 -31.89 -6.93 26.79
CA ALA A 34 -32.38 -6.43 28.07
C ALA A 34 -33.91 -6.39 28.01
N ALA A 35 -34.52 -7.48 28.48
CA ALA A 35 -35.94 -7.50 28.85
C ALA A 35 -36.13 -6.58 30.06
N ALA A 36 -36.90 -5.51 29.88
CA ALA A 36 -37.32 -4.63 30.96
C ALA A 36 -38.29 -5.39 31.87
N ARG A 37 -37.95 -5.50 33.15
CA ARG A 37 -38.91 -5.88 34.20
C ARG A 37 -39.81 -4.68 34.50
N LEU A 38 -41.11 -4.89 34.37
CA LEU A 38 -42.15 -4.02 34.92
C LEU A 38 -42.12 -4.03 36.45
N PRO A 39 -42.54 -2.94 37.10
CA PRO A 39 -43.47 -3.05 38.20
C PRO A 39 -44.79 -2.32 37.93
N SER A 40 -45.79 -2.78 38.68
CA SER A 40 -47.23 -2.56 38.64
C SER A 40 -47.74 -1.11 38.78
N SER A 41 -48.87 -0.86 38.09
CA SER A 41 -50.02 0.03 38.39
C SER A 41 -50.16 0.53 39.84
N ALA A 42 -50.74 1.68 40.22
CA ALA A 42 -51.41 2.89 39.67
C ALA A 42 -51.75 3.77 40.95
N PRO A 43 -52.50 4.91 40.97
CA PRO A 43 -53.22 5.63 39.90
C PRO A 43 -53.09 7.18 39.89
N GLY A 44 -53.58 7.79 38.79
CA GLY A 44 -54.26 9.09 38.81
C GLY A 44 -53.42 10.35 38.55
N GLU A 45 -53.53 10.92 37.34
CA GLU A 45 -54.05 12.28 37.10
C GLU A 45 -53.88 12.67 35.63
N GLU A 46 -54.98 13.10 35.01
CA GLU A 46 -55.04 13.69 33.68
C GLU A 46 -54.28 15.03 33.65
N ALA A 47 -53.30 15.17 32.77
CA ALA A 47 -52.80 16.48 32.38
C ALA A 47 -52.41 16.52 30.89
N THR A 48 -53.09 17.42 30.20
CA THR A 48 -53.06 17.74 28.76
C THR A 48 -51.65 17.83 28.16
N ARG A 49 -51.42 17.11 27.05
CA ARG A 49 -50.25 17.30 26.17
C ARG A 49 -50.28 18.68 25.53
N ARG A 50 -49.39 19.59 25.96
CA ARG A 50 -48.93 20.72 25.14
C ARG A 50 -47.60 20.34 24.49
N GLY A 51 -47.58 20.21 23.17
CA GLY A 51 -46.36 19.99 22.41
C GLY A 51 -45.40 21.17 22.60
N ARG A 52 -44.29 20.95 23.31
CA ARG A 52 -43.13 21.86 23.29
C ARG A 52 -42.29 21.51 22.07
N THR A 53 -42.18 22.43 21.13
CA THR A 53 -41.08 22.44 20.15
C THR A 53 -39.73 22.43 20.90
N PRO A 54 -38.71 21.67 20.45
CA PRO A 54 -37.41 21.69 21.09
C PRO A 54 -36.81 23.10 20.99
N ALA A 55 -36.21 23.58 22.08
CA ALA A 55 -35.50 24.86 22.07
C ALA A 55 -34.39 24.84 21.01
N SER A 56 -34.40 25.83 20.12
CA SER A 56 -33.36 26.07 19.12
C SER A 56 -32.00 26.09 19.81
N ARG A 57 -31.10 25.16 19.44
CA ARG A 57 -29.70 25.25 19.83
C ARG A 57 -29.14 26.56 19.24
N PRO A 58 -28.49 27.43 20.03
CA PRO A 58 -27.95 28.71 19.53
C PRO A 58 -26.63 28.52 18.75
N HIS A 59 -26.19 27.28 18.55
CA HIS A 59 -24.95 26.98 17.83
C HIS A 59 -25.23 26.92 16.32
N GLY A 60 -24.59 27.81 15.57
CA GLY A 60 -24.66 27.80 14.11
C GLY A 60 -24.05 26.52 13.54
N ASP A 61 -24.65 26.03 12.45
CA ASP A 61 -24.22 24.84 11.73
C ASP A 61 -23.05 25.16 10.78
N ARG A 62 -22.12 24.22 10.61
CA ARG A 62 -21.04 24.27 9.61
C ARG A 62 -21.57 24.20 8.18
N PHE A 63 -22.71 23.54 7.98
CA PHE A 63 -23.27 23.30 6.65
C PHE A 63 -24.37 24.30 6.27
N ILE A 64 -24.87 25.09 7.23
CA ILE A 64 -25.90 26.09 6.97
C ILE A 64 -25.29 27.50 7.05
N PRO A 65 -25.17 28.22 5.93
CA PRO A 65 -24.64 29.57 5.92
C PRO A 65 -25.58 30.53 6.66
N GLN A 66 -25.01 31.52 7.35
CA GLN A 66 -25.81 32.46 8.14
C GLN A 66 -26.06 33.75 7.38
N ARG A 67 -27.33 34.02 7.08
CA ARG A 67 -27.79 35.24 6.40
C ARG A 67 -27.29 36.53 7.06
N SER A 68 -27.21 36.60 8.40
CA SER A 68 -26.74 37.81 9.11
C SER A 68 -25.24 38.11 8.95
N ALA A 69 -24.46 37.13 8.50
CA ALA A 69 -23.01 37.28 8.28
C ALA A 69 -22.67 37.37 6.79
N MET A 70 -23.68 37.31 5.93
CA MET A 70 -23.56 37.37 4.48
C MET A 70 -24.19 38.65 3.95
N ASP A 71 -23.54 39.22 2.95
CA ASP A 71 -24.18 40.18 2.06
C ASP A 71 -24.70 39.42 0.84
N MET A 72 -26.03 39.24 0.77
CA MET A 72 -26.68 38.46 -0.28
C MET A 72 -26.55 39.10 -1.65
N ASP A 73 -26.53 40.44 -1.71
CA ASP A 73 -26.49 41.18 -2.96
C ASP A 73 -25.08 41.13 -3.54
N VAL A 74 -24.05 41.30 -2.70
CA VAL A 74 -22.64 41.11 -3.08
C VAL A 74 -22.36 39.66 -3.47
N SER A 75 -22.90 38.69 -2.73
CA SER A 75 -22.72 37.26 -3.03
C SER A 75 -23.35 36.88 -4.37
N HIS A 76 -24.54 37.41 -4.67
CA HIS A 76 -25.19 37.22 -5.97
C HIS A 76 -24.39 37.87 -7.09
N PHE A 77 -23.93 39.11 -6.91
CA PHE A 77 -23.12 39.83 -7.88
C PHE A 77 -21.84 39.07 -8.25
N GLU A 78 -21.10 38.53 -7.27
CA GLU A 78 -19.87 37.76 -7.54
C GLU A 78 -20.15 36.45 -8.29
N LEU A 79 -21.27 35.76 -7.98
CA LEU A 79 -21.68 34.55 -8.70
C LEU A 79 -22.09 34.85 -10.15
N THR A 80 -22.71 36.01 -10.42
CA THR A 80 -23.11 36.40 -11.77
C THR A 80 -21.98 37.00 -12.59
N ARG A 81 -21.09 37.77 -11.98
CA ARG A 81 -19.96 38.43 -12.66
C ARG A 81 -18.96 37.42 -13.23
N ALA A 82 -18.70 36.32 -12.52
CA ALA A 82 -17.84 35.24 -13.00
C ALA A 82 -18.32 34.62 -14.33
N ARG A 83 -19.62 34.77 -14.65
CA ARG A 83 -20.23 34.30 -15.89
C ARG A 83 -20.06 35.26 -17.07
N GLU A 84 -19.72 36.53 -16.81
CA GLU A 84 -19.58 37.59 -17.81
C GLU A 84 -18.12 37.80 -18.25
N GLU A 85 -17.14 37.37 -17.44
CA GLU A 85 -15.70 37.59 -17.69
C GLU A 85 -15.06 36.62 -18.71
N GLU A 86 -15.76 35.56 -19.14
CA GLU A 86 -15.27 34.63 -20.20
C GLU A 86 -15.02 35.32 -21.56
N ASN A 87 -15.47 36.57 -21.73
CA ASN A 87 -15.32 37.34 -22.98
C ASN A 87 -14.43 38.60 -22.86
N ALA A 88 -13.72 38.86 -21.75
CA ALA A 88 -13.07 40.18 -21.53
C ALA A 88 -11.57 40.18 -21.18
N THR A 89 -10.86 39.06 -21.19
CA THR A 89 -9.48 38.96 -20.66
C THR A 89 -8.37 39.01 -21.72
N VAL A 90 -8.42 39.94 -22.68
CA VAL A 90 -7.31 40.08 -23.66
C VAL A 90 -6.44 41.32 -23.43
N ASN A 91 -6.84 42.33 -22.64
CA ASN A 91 -6.02 43.55 -22.46
C ASN A 91 -6.28 44.29 -21.12
N ALA A 92 -6.02 43.65 -19.97
CA ALA A 92 -5.99 44.35 -18.68
C ALA A 92 -4.55 44.68 -18.28
N SER A 93 -4.21 45.97 -18.14
CA SER A 93 -2.91 46.38 -17.59
C SER A 93 -2.93 46.28 -16.06
N PRO A 94 -1.80 45.91 -15.41
CA PRO A 94 -1.74 45.75 -13.94
C PRO A 94 -2.19 47.00 -13.16
N ALA A 95 -1.89 48.19 -13.67
CA ALA A 95 -2.30 49.47 -13.07
C ALA A 95 -3.83 49.67 -13.08
N LYS A 96 -4.53 49.13 -14.08
CA LYS A 96 -6.00 49.23 -14.19
C LYS A 96 -6.69 48.34 -13.15
N GLU A 97 -6.10 47.19 -12.84
CA GLU A 97 -6.61 46.28 -11.79
C GLU A 97 -6.42 46.87 -10.40
N GLU A 98 -5.25 47.46 -10.12
CA GLU A 98 -5.00 48.14 -8.85
C GLU A 98 -5.94 49.33 -8.63
N TYR A 99 -6.18 50.12 -9.68
CA TYR A 99 -7.15 51.22 -9.62
C TYR A 99 -8.57 50.72 -9.35
N LYS A 100 -9.03 49.66 -10.04
CA LYS A 100 -10.34 49.04 -9.79
C LYS A 100 -10.45 48.54 -8.35
N LYS A 101 -9.40 47.92 -7.82
CA LYS A 101 -9.35 47.41 -6.44
C LYS A 101 -9.41 48.55 -5.41
N ALA A 102 -8.67 49.64 -5.64
CA ALA A 102 -8.70 50.83 -4.78
C ALA A 102 -10.07 51.53 -4.83
N LEU A 103 -10.67 51.63 -6.02
CA LEU A 103 -12.00 52.19 -6.21
C LEU A 103 -13.08 51.36 -5.51
N ALA A 104 -13.03 50.03 -5.66
CA ALA A 104 -13.93 49.12 -4.96
C ALA A 104 -13.79 49.22 -3.44
N ALA A 105 -12.56 49.32 -2.92
CA ALA A 105 -12.32 49.48 -1.49
C ALA A 105 -12.92 50.79 -0.93
N ASN A 106 -12.83 51.89 -1.69
CA ASN A 106 -13.39 53.19 -1.31
C ASN A 106 -14.92 53.25 -1.42
N LEU A 107 -15.50 52.62 -2.45
CA LEU A 107 -16.95 52.59 -2.67
C LEU A 107 -17.68 51.73 -1.62
N PHE A 108 -17.09 50.60 -1.23
CA PHE A 108 -17.72 49.63 -0.33
C PHE A 108 -17.17 49.65 1.11
N ALA A 109 -16.50 50.74 1.50
CA ALA A 109 -16.01 51.02 2.86
C ALA A 109 -15.31 49.83 3.56
N GLY A 110 -14.57 49.01 2.81
CA GLY A 110 -13.88 47.82 3.34
C GLY A 110 -14.78 46.70 3.89
N GLY A 111 -16.11 46.78 3.72
CA GLY A 111 -17.09 45.85 4.28
C GLY A 111 -17.39 44.63 3.39
N ALA A 112 -16.95 44.63 2.13
CA ALA A 112 -17.17 43.52 1.21
C ALA A 112 -16.31 42.32 1.64
N THR A 113 -16.92 41.40 2.40
CA THR A 113 -16.34 40.08 2.53
C THR A 113 -16.50 39.38 1.18
N ASN A 114 -15.40 39.05 0.50
CA ASN A 114 -15.39 38.23 -0.73
C ASN A 114 -15.89 36.78 -0.51
N LYS A 115 -16.58 36.53 0.60
CA LYS A 115 -17.10 35.22 0.99
C LYS A 115 -18.55 35.16 0.57
N VAL A 116 -18.79 34.51 -0.56
CA VAL A 116 -20.15 34.20 -1.08
C VAL A 116 -20.98 33.44 -0.05
N LEU A 117 -20.34 32.64 0.82
CA LEU A 117 -20.96 31.98 1.96
C LEU A 117 -20.17 32.31 3.23
N ALA A 118 -20.83 32.87 4.22
CA ALA A 118 -20.22 33.19 5.51
C ALA A 118 -20.82 32.34 6.63
N PHE A 119 -19.93 31.69 7.38
CA PHE A 119 -20.25 30.89 8.55
C PHE A 119 -19.62 31.57 9.76
N LYS A 120 -20.42 31.89 10.80
CA LYS A 120 -19.91 32.61 11.98
C LYS A 120 -18.90 31.78 12.80
N HIS A 121 -19.00 30.46 12.75
CA HIS A 121 -18.11 29.57 13.49
C HIS A 121 -16.96 29.14 12.60
N LYS A 122 -15.73 29.43 13.04
CA LYS A 122 -14.53 28.81 12.49
C LYS A 122 -14.68 27.29 12.63
N ALA A 123 -14.20 26.54 11.64
CA ALA A 123 -14.12 25.08 11.76
C ALA A 123 -13.50 24.75 13.14
N PRO A 124 -14.11 23.83 13.91
CA PRO A 124 -13.54 23.41 15.18
C PRO A 124 -12.06 23.09 14.97
N ALA A 125 -11.20 23.57 15.85
CA ALA A 125 -9.82 23.12 15.84
C ALA A 125 -9.84 21.59 15.88
N ALA A 126 -8.98 20.96 15.08
CA ALA A 126 -8.86 19.52 15.14
C ALA A 126 -8.60 19.12 16.61
N PRO A 127 -9.16 18.00 17.10
CA PRO A 127 -8.89 17.51 18.45
C PRO A 127 -7.38 17.58 18.73
N ALA A 128 -6.97 17.86 19.96
CA ALA A 128 -5.55 17.94 20.32
C ALA A 128 -4.77 16.65 19.94
N ASP A 129 -5.48 15.53 19.84
CA ASP A 129 -4.97 14.21 19.44
C ASP A 129 -5.05 13.93 17.93
N HIS A 130 -5.52 14.89 17.12
CA HIS A 130 -5.64 14.72 15.67
C HIS A 130 -4.27 14.85 15.01
N GLN A 131 -3.62 13.70 14.81
CA GLN A 131 -2.43 13.60 13.99
C GLN A 131 -2.81 13.61 12.51
N ASN A 132 -2.25 14.55 11.76
CA ASN A 132 -2.40 14.60 10.32
C ASN A 132 -1.67 13.39 9.71
N SER A 133 -2.39 12.45 9.12
CA SER A 133 -1.84 11.22 8.54
C SER A 133 -0.86 11.47 7.38
N LEU A 134 -0.81 12.70 6.85
CA LEU A 134 0.12 13.13 5.81
C LEU A 134 1.44 13.73 6.35
N ARG A 135 1.57 13.92 7.68
CA ARG A 135 2.82 14.40 8.31
C ARG A 135 3.80 13.27 8.67
N VAL A 136 3.61 12.08 8.09
CA VAL A 136 4.45 10.89 8.28
C VAL A 136 5.72 10.94 7.40
N LEU A 137 6.17 12.11 6.94
CA LEU A 137 7.32 12.16 6.04
C LEU A 137 8.68 12.04 6.75
N TYR A 138 8.77 12.27 8.06
CA TYR A 138 9.94 11.90 8.85
C TYR A 138 9.48 11.64 10.28
N THR A 139 9.04 10.42 10.56
CA THR A 139 8.86 9.96 11.94
C THR A 139 10.15 10.24 12.70
N GLN A 140 10.11 11.24 13.58
CA GLN A 140 10.83 11.15 14.85
C GLN A 140 10.52 9.75 15.37
N ASN A 141 11.55 8.93 15.55
CA ASN A 141 11.44 7.61 16.16
C ASN A 141 10.65 7.77 17.45
N ARG A 142 9.33 7.48 17.40
CA ARG A 142 8.50 7.54 18.59
C ARG A 142 9.07 6.45 19.49
N ASP A 143 9.71 6.88 20.57
CA ASP A 143 10.50 6.02 21.45
C ASP A 143 9.78 4.70 21.67
N ALA A 144 10.39 3.60 21.22
CA ALA A 144 9.93 2.24 21.45
C ALA A 144 9.83 1.87 22.95
N GLY A 145 10.02 2.85 23.86
CA GLY A 145 9.94 2.74 25.31
C GLY A 145 8.53 2.80 25.91
N LEU A 146 7.46 2.99 25.13
CA LEU A 146 6.10 3.07 25.67
C LEU A 146 5.38 1.71 25.82
N LEU A 147 5.95 0.61 25.35
CA LEU A 147 5.34 -0.72 25.49
C LEU A 147 5.82 -1.42 26.77
N PRO A 148 4.91 -1.91 27.64
CA PRO A 148 5.29 -2.62 28.85
C PRO A 148 6.02 -3.93 28.51
N LYS A 149 7.33 -3.95 28.72
CA LYS A 149 8.21 -5.12 28.56
C LYS A 149 7.89 -6.19 29.61
N LYS A 150 6.81 -6.94 29.45
CA LYS A 150 6.57 -8.14 30.27
C LYS A 150 7.07 -9.44 29.64
N TYR A 151 7.30 -9.49 28.33
CA TYR A 151 7.86 -10.67 27.64
C TYR A 151 8.65 -10.33 26.36
N SER A 152 9.61 -9.40 26.45
CA SER A 152 10.48 -9.10 25.29
C SER A 152 11.75 -9.92 25.37
N ARG A 153 11.94 -10.85 24.43
CA ARG A 153 13.29 -11.39 24.15
C ARG A 153 14.23 -10.24 23.76
N HIS A 154 15.52 -10.38 24.05
CA HIS A 154 16.51 -9.40 23.63
C HIS A 154 16.71 -9.49 22.10
N ILE A 155 16.57 -8.35 21.42
CA ILE A 155 16.91 -8.18 20.01
C ILE A 155 18.04 -7.15 19.97
N PRO A 156 19.24 -7.53 19.48
CA PRO A 156 20.35 -6.59 19.32
C PRO A 156 19.92 -5.38 18.48
N GLN A 157 20.34 -4.18 18.91
CA GLN A 157 20.04 -2.93 18.21
C GLN A 157 21.07 -2.59 17.13
N ALA A 158 22.20 -3.29 17.12
CA ALA A 158 23.22 -3.18 16.09
C ALA A 158 23.13 -4.39 15.15
N PRO A 159 23.37 -4.21 13.84
CA PRO A 159 23.48 -5.32 12.91
C PRO A 159 24.69 -6.19 13.27
N GLU A 160 24.59 -7.49 12.98
CA GLU A 160 25.71 -8.42 13.20
C GLU A 160 26.83 -8.19 12.18
N ARG A 161 26.46 -7.92 10.92
CA ARG A 161 27.38 -7.68 9.80
C ARG A 161 26.86 -6.56 8.92
N ILE A 162 27.78 -5.82 8.32
CA ILE A 162 27.50 -4.79 7.32
C ILE A 162 28.30 -5.17 6.08
N LEU A 163 27.61 -5.33 4.95
CA LEU A 163 28.22 -5.64 3.67
C LEU A 163 28.12 -4.41 2.78
N ASP A 164 29.20 -4.11 2.07
CA ASP A 164 29.20 -3.01 1.11
C ASP A 164 28.45 -3.41 -0.16
N ALA A 165 27.55 -2.54 -0.62
CA ALA A 165 26.76 -2.71 -1.83
C ALA A 165 27.01 -1.51 -2.77
N PRO A 166 28.22 -1.39 -3.36
CA PRO A 166 28.51 -0.32 -4.30
C PRO A 166 27.59 -0.43 -5.52
N GLU A 167 27.17 0.70 -6.09
CA GLU A 167 26.33 0.75 -7.29
C GLU A 167 24.96 0.06 -7.16
N LEU A 168 24.49 -0.17 -5.93
CA LEU A 168 23.10 -0.54 -5.70
C LEU A 168 22.18 0.57 -6.22
N LEU A 169 21.27 0.21 -7.11
CA LEU A 169 20.35 1.18 -7.70
C LEU A 169 19.33 1.65 -6.67
N ASP A 170 19.25 2.96 -6.46
CA ASP A 170 18.24 3.61 -5.61
C ASP A 170 16.91 3.79 -6.36
N ASP A 171 16.26 2.66 -6.65
CA ASP A 171 14.94 2.61 -7.27
C ASP A 171 14.00 1.71 -6.46
N TYR A 172 12.99 2.33 -5.86
CA TYR A 172 12.01 1.70 -5.00
C TYR A 172 11.27 0.52 -5.66
N TYR A 173 11.10 0.54 -6.98
CA TYR A 173 10.29 -0.46 -7.68
C TYR A 173 11.06 -1.74 -8.02
N LEU A 174 12.37 -1.79 -7.74
CA LEU A 174 13.24 -2.92 -8.07
C LEU A 174 13.41 -3.87 -6.89
N ASN A 175 13.52 -5.16 -7.19
CA ASN A 175 13.72 -6.22 -6.20
C ASN A 175 15.14 -6.81 -6.32
N LEU A 176 16.14 -6.06 -5.86
CA LEU A 176 17.56 -6.28 -6.17
C LEU A 176 18.29 -7.29 -5.28
N LEU A 177 17.60 -7.91 -4.32
CA LEU A 177 18.22 -8.81 -3.34
C LEU A 177 17.30 -9.98 -3.04
N ASP A 178 17.86 -11.18 -2.97
CA ASP A 178 17.16 -12.37 -2.49
C ASP A 178 18.13 -13.35 -1.81
N TRP A 179 17.64 -14.12 -0.83
CA TRP A 179 18.46 -15.04 -0.03
C TRP A 179 17.88 -16.44 -0.09
N ASN A 180 18.69 -17.42 -0.49
CA ASN A 180 18.24 -18.80 -0.62
C ASN A 180 18.42 -19.66 0.66
N GLU A 181 17.87 -20.87 0.61
CA GLU A 181 17.94 -21.87 1.69
C GLU A 181 19.35 -22.42 1.91
N ARG A 182 20.25 -22.29 0.93
CA ARG A 182 21.66 -22.69 1.03
C ARG A 182 22.54 -21.63 1.67
N ASN A 183 21.92 -20.61 2.26
CA ASN A 183 22.58 -19.52 2.96
C ASN A 183 23.46 -18.63 2.04
N VAL A 184 23.06 -18.50 0.78
CA VAL A 184 23.69 -17.62 -0.22
C VAL A 184 22.77 -16.44 -0.51
N LEU A 185 23.29 -15.24 -0.30
CA LEU A 185 22.67 -13.98 -0.63
C LEU A 185 23.04 -13.58 -2.05
N ALA A 186 22.06 -13.28 -2.89
CA ALA A 186 22.27 -12.65 -4.19
C ALA A 186 21.94 -11.17 -4.11
N VAL A 187 22.80 -10.33 -4.67
CA VAL A 187 22.61 -8.88 -4.73
C VAL A 187 22.92 -8.41 -6.15
N ALA A 188 22.01 -7.63 -6.73
CA ALA A 188 22.19 -6.95 -7.99
C ALA A 188 22.80 -5.56 -7.73
N LEU A 189 23.99 -5.33 -8.29
CA LEU A 189 24.74 -4.08 -8.18
C LEU A 189 24.98 -3.57 -9.60
N GLY A 190 24.29 -2.49 -9.98
CA GLY A 190 24.31 -1.95 -11.33
C GLY A 190 23.97 -3.00 -12.41
N ASP A 191 24.98 -3.35 -13.19
CA ASP A 191 24.91 -4.28 -14.32
C ASP A 191 25.26 -5.74 -13.95
N SER A 192 25.64 -5.97 -12.69
CA SER A 192 26.25 -7.21 -12.23
C SER A 192 25.46 -7.85 -11.08
N ILE A 193 25.57 -9.17 -10.95
CA ILE A 193 25.01 -9.92 -9.82
C ILE A 193 26.14 -10.57 -9.04
N TYR A 194 26.18 -10.31 -7.74
CA TYR A 194 27.10 -10.92 -6.81
C TYR A 194 26.37 -11.89 -5.89
N LEU A 195 27.06 -12.97 -5.57
CA LEU A 195 26.66 -14.01 -4.64
C LEU A 195 27.58 -13.94 -3.44
N TRP A 196 27.01 -13.90 -2.25
CA TRP A 196 27.73 -13.94 -1.00
C TRP A 196 27.23 -15.10 -0.15
N ASN A 197 28.11 -16.04 0.19
CA ASN A 197 27.77 -17.14 1.08
C ASN A 197 27.95 -16.69 2.54
N ALA A 198 26.87 -16.69 3.30
CA ALA A 198 26.90 -16.20 4.68
C ALA A 198 27.63 -17.14 5.64
N SER A 199 27.85 -18.40 5.25
CA SER A 199 28.49 -19.43 6.06
C SER A 199 30.01 -19.27 6.11
N ASP A 200 30.64 -18.98 4.95
CA ASP A 200 32.09 -18.87 4.80
C ASP A 200 32.57 -17.45 4.42
N GLY A 201 31.67 -16.57 4.00
CA GLY A 201 31.96 -15.21 3.55
C GLY A 201 32.51 -15.12 2.13
N SER A 202 32.49 -16.21 1.35
CA SER A 202 32.94 -16.20 -0.05
C SER A 202 32.06 -15.33 -0.93
N ILE A 203 32.68 -14.63 -1.88
CA ILE A 203 32.01 -13.75 -2.84
C ILE A 203 32.29 -14.28 -4.24
N GLN A 204 31.26 -14.36 -5.07
CA GLN A 204 31.36 -14.78 -6.45
C GLN A 204 30.46 -13.92 -7.35
N GLN A 205 30.99 -13.44 -8.46
CA GLN A 205 30.18 -12.77 -9.48
C GLN A 205 29.50 -13.83 -10.35
N LEU A 206 28.17 -13.77 -10.45
CA LEU A 206 27.39 -14.70 -11.27
C LEU A 206 27.35 -14.28 -12.74
N MET A 207 27.08 -12.99 -12.97
CA MET A 207 26.94 -12.45 -14.32
C MET A 207 27.20 -10.94 -14.34
N GLN A 208 27.47 -10.44 -15.54
CA GLN A 208 27.50 -9.02 -15.90
C GLN A 208 26.70 -8.85 -17.21
N THR A 209 25.78 -7.89 -17.26
CA THR A 209 24.98 -7.65 -18.46
C THR A 209 25.85 -7.00 -19.53
N SER A 210 25.83 -7.56 -20.74
CA SER A 210 26.71 -7.15 -21.84
C SER A 210 26.15 -6.02 -22.73
N GLY A 211 25.05 -5.38 -22.34
CA GLY A 211 24.41 -4.32 -23.11
C GLY A 211 24.66 -2.94 -22.53
N ASP A 212 24.97 -1.97 -23.39
CA ASP A 212 25.04 -0.56 -23.02
C ASP A 212 23.72 -0.13 -22.36
N ASN A 213 23.76 0.15 -21.06
CA ASN A 213 22.62 0.57 -20.24
C ASN A 213 21.61 -0.53 -19.83
N SER A 214 21.95 -1.82 -19.98
CA SER A 214 21.19 -2.90 -19.35
C SER A 214 21.57 -3.01 -17.87
N HIS A 215 20.59 -3.23 -17.00
CA HIS A 215 20.81 -3.46 -15.58
C HIS A 215 19.79 -4.48 -15.05
N VAL A 216 20.10 -5.05 -13.90
CA VAL A 216 19.24 -6.03 -13.25
C VAL A 216 18.17 -5.30 -12.45
N THR A 217 16.92 -5.77 -12.57
CA THR A 217 15.74 -5.12 -11.99
C THR A 217 15.01 -6.00 -10.98
N SER A 218 15.21 -7.31 -11.04
CA SER A 218 14.69 -8.22 -10.02
C SER A 218 15.50 -9.52 -9.92
N LEU A 219 15.58 -10.07 -8.71
CA LEU A 219 16.15 -11.39 -8.43
C LEU A 219 15.12 -12.27 -7.72
N SER A 220 15.11 -13.57 -8.02
CA SER A 220 14.39 -14.54 -7.20
C SER A 220 15.01 -15.93 -7.26
N TRP A 221 15.37 -16.48 -6.11
CA TRP A 221 15.86 -17.84 -5.95
C TRP A 221 14.73 -18.85 -6.11
N VAL A 222 15.03 -19.95 -6.81
CA VAL A 222 14.19 -21.15 -6.78
C VAL A 222 14.27 -21.74 -5.37
N GLN A 223 13.14 -22.20 -4.83
CA GLN A 223 13.08 -22.83 -3.50
C GLN A 223 13.92 -24.11 -3.44
N ASP A 224 13.77 -24.97 -4.45
CA ASP A 224 14.49 -26.24 -4.56
C ASP A 224 15.39 -26.25 -5.81
N GLY A 225 16.66 -25.87 -5.63
CA GLY A 225 17.69 -26.04 -6.66
C GLY A 225 18.74 -24.93 -6.72
N PRO A 226 19.80 -25.12 -7.54
CA PRO A 226 20.86 -24.14 -7.75
C PRO A 226 20.49 -23.08 -8.79
N TYR A 227 19.21 -22.73 -8.91
CA TYR A 227 18.72 -21.85 -9.97
C TYR A 227 18.24 -20.52 -9.40
N MET A 228 18.46 -19.47 -10.19
CA MET A 228 17.97 -18.14 -9.89
C MET A 228 17.31 -17.52 -11.13
N ALA A 229 16.17 -16.87 -10.93
CA ALA A 229 15.56 -16.01 -11.91
C ALA A 229 16.13 -14.59 -11.79
N VAL A 230 16.38 -13.99 -12.95
CA VAL A 230 16.90 -12.63 -13.08
C VAL A 230 15.99 -11.88 -14.05
N GLY A 231 15.38 -10.80 -13.57
CA GLY A 231 14.64 -9.86 -14.38
C GLY A 231 15.53 -8.68 -14.75
N THR A 232 15.44 -8.24 -15.99
CA THR A 232 16.34 -7.21 -16.54
C THR A 232 15.58 -6.01 -17.06
N SER A 233 16.30 -4.89 -17.18
CA SER A 233 15.78 -3.67 -17.78
C SER A 233 15.47 -3.82 -19.28
N ASP A 234 16.11 -4.79 -19.96
CA ASP A 234 15.86 -5.16 -21.36
C ASP A 234 14.65 -6.09 -21.57
N HIS A 235 13.76 -6.16 -20.58
CA HIS A 235 12.44 -6.81 -20.64
C HIS A 235 12.50 -8.34 -20.71
N LYS A 236 13.65 -8.92 -20.34
CA LYS A 236 13.86 -10.37 -20.33
C LYS A 236 13.78 -10.92 -18.91
N VAL A 237 13.45 -12.21 -18.86
CA VAL A 237 13.57 -13.02 -17.67
C VAL A 237 14.57 -14.12 -17.96
N GLN A 238 15.69 -14.13 -17.27
CA GLN A 238 16.75 -15.10 -17.44
C GLN A 238 16.73 -16.12 -16.30
N ILE A 239 17.11 -17.36 -16.60
CA ILE A 239 17.33 -18.39 -15.59
C ILE A 239 18.81 -18.74 -15.61
N TRP A 240 19.44 -18.66 -14.45
CA TRP A 240 20.86 -18.92 -14.25
C TRP A 240 21.07 -20.17 -13.39
N ASP A 241 21.95 -21.07 -13.84
CA ASP A 241 22.52 -22.15 -13.03
C ASP A 241 23.70 -21.54 -12.25
N VAL A 242 23.51 -21.41 -10.96
CA VAL A 242 24.44 -20.73 -10.05
C VAL A 242 25.67 -21.58 -9.77
N GLU A 243 25.53 -22.91 -9.72
CA GLU A 243 26.67 -23.81 -9.53
C GLU A 243 27.59 -23.81 -10.76
N LYS A 244 27.02 -23.68 -11.96
CA LYS A 244 27.77 -23.68 -13.23
C LYS A 244 28.10 -22.28 -13.75
N LEU A 245 27.65 -21.23 -13.06
CA LEU A 245 27.78 -19.82 -13.47
C LEU A 245 27.35 -19.58 -14.92
N LYS A 246 26.22 -20.17 -15.31
CA LYS A 246 25.79 -20.18 -16.71
C LYS A 246 24.32 -19.84 -16.84
N GLN A 247 24.02 -18.98 -17.80
CA GLN A 247 22.65 -18.75 -18.24
C GLN A 247 22.10 -20.02 -18.91
N VAL A 248 21.01 -20.54 -18.35
CA VAL A 248 20.27 -21.71 -18.87
C VAL A 248 19.22 -21.27 -19.88
N ARG A 249 18.52 -20.16 -19.58
CA ARG A 249 17.47 -19.62 -20.44
C ARG A 249 17.41 -18.11 -20.44
N SER A 250 16.88 -17.58 -21.53
CA SER A 250 16.45 -16.21 -21.67
C SER A 250 15.04 -16.22 -22.26
N MET A 251 14.09 -15.68 -21.51
CA MET A 251 12.67 -15.69 -21.82
C MET A 251 12.23 -14.25 -22.12
N SER A 252 11.52 -14.07 -23.23
CA SER A 252 11.05 -12.75 -23.67
C SER A 252 9.53 -12.71 -23.67
N GLY A 253 8.94 -11.52 -23.57
CA GLY A 253 7.49 -11.38 -23.60
C GLY A 253 6.99 -10.07 -22.99
N HIS A 254 7.65 -9.60 -21.93
CA HIS A 254 7.39 -8.28 -21.39
C HIS A 254 7.77 -7.18 -22.40
N ARG A 255 7.07 -6.05 -22.29
CA ARG A 255 7.29 -4.86 -23.12
C ARG A 255 8.06 -3.75 -22.39
N ALA A 256 8.36 -3.96 -21.12
CA ALA A 256 9.11 -3.06 -20.27
C ALA A 256 9.93 -3.87 -19.24
N ARG A 257 10.73 -3.20 -18.41
CA ARG A 257 11.58 -3.86 -17.40
C ARG A 257 10.79 -4.83 -16.52
N VAL A 258 11.45 -5.90 -16.08
CA VAL A 258 10.85 -6.91 -15.20
C VAL A 258 11.22 -6.59 -13.75
N SER A 259 10.26 -6.06 -13.01
CA SER A 259 10.48 -5.40 -11.72
C SER A 259 10.31 -6.33 -10.53
N SER A 260 9.53 -7.41 -10.68
CA SER A 260 9.27 -8.37 -9.60
C SER A 260 9.21 -9.80 -10.11
N LEU A 261 9.62 -10.75 -9.27
CA LEU A 261 9.68 -12.18 -9.59
C LEU A 261 9.23 -13.00 -8.40
N SER A 262 8.51 -14.10 -8.65
CA SER A 262 8.12 -15.04 -7.60
C SER A 262 7.90 -16.45 -8.15
N TRP A 263 8.51 -17.44 -7.50
CA TRP A 263 8.40 -18.86 -7.85
C TRP A 263 7.20 -19.56 -7.20
N ASN A 264 6.61 -20.49 -7.93
CA ASN A 264 5.65 -21.49 -7.47
C ASN A 264 6.00 -22.85 -8.10
N GLY A 265 6.87 -23.61 -7.44
CA GLY A 265 7.46 -24.83 -8.00
C GLY A 265 8.16 -24.54 -9.34
N PRO A 266 7.77 -25.20 -10.46
CA PRO A 266 8.37 -24.98 -11.77
C PRO A 266 7.82 -23.73 -12.51
N VAL A 267 6.82 -23.05 -11.97
CA VAL A 267 6.25 -21.84 -12.59
C VAL A 267 6.88 -20.62 -11.95
N LEU A 268 7.48 -19.75 -12.77
CA LEU A 268 7.95 -18.44 -12.37
C LEU A 268 6.91 -17.40 -12.78
N SER A 269 6.48 -16.57 -11.85
CA SER A 269 5.69 -15.37 -12.14
C SER A 269 6.57 -14.15 -12.16
N SER A 270 6.36 -13.28 -13.15
CA SER A 270 7.12 -12.06 -13.37
C SER A 270 6.16 -10.88 -13.51
N GLY A 271 6.45 -9.78 -12.81
CA GLY A 271 5.72 -8.53 -12.89
C GLY A 271 6.59 -7.47 -13.56
N GLY A 272 6.03 -6.75 -14.54
CA GLY A 272 6.76 -5.76 -15.31
C GLY A 272 6.23 -4.33 -15.15
N ARG A 273 7.03 -3.38 -15.61
CA ARG A 273 6.62 -1.98 -15.81
C ARG A 273 5.55 -1.82 -16.90
N ASP A 274 5.32 -2.86 -17.69
CA ASP A 274 4.23 -2.96 -18.67
C ASP A 274 2.87 -3.26 -18.03
N SER A 275 2.79 -3.25 -16.70
CA SER A 275 1.57 -3.46 -15.89
C SER A 275 0.98 -4.88 -16.00
N VAL A 276 1.78 -5.83 -16.47
CA VAL A 276 1.38 -7.20 -16.72
C VAL A 276 2.13 -8.13 -15.77
N VAL A 277 1.44 -9.17 -15.30
CA VAL A 277 2.08 -10.34 -14.69
C VAL A 277 2.06 -11.49 -15.69
N MET A 278 3.20 -12.14 -15.93
CA MET A 278 3.31 -13.31 -16.81
C MET A 278 3.69 -14.55 -16.01
N HIS A 279 3.12 -15.69 -16.39
CA HIS A 279 3.52 -17.00 -15.87
C HIS A 279 4.42 -17.70 -16.87
N HIS A 280 5.55 -18.18 -16.38
CA HIS A 280 6.58 -18.87 -17.13
C HIS A 280 6.71 -20.30 -16.60
N ASP A 281 6.27 -21.32 -17.34
CA ASP A 281 6.67 -22.70 -17.04
C ASP A 281 8.08 -22.93 -17.58
N VAL A 282 9.04 -23.05 -16.66
CA VAL A 282 10.45 -23.23 -17.00
C VAL A 282 10.77 -24.70 -17.32
N ARG A 283 9.85 -25.51 -17.83
CA ARG A 283 10.17 -26.88 -18.29
C ARG A 283 9.90 -27.07 -19.77
N VAL A 284 9.06 -26.22 -20.34
CA VAL A 284 8.65 -26.26 -21.74
C VAL A 284 9.39 -25.20 -22.57
N ALA A 285 9.45 -25.40 -23.88
CA ALA A 285 10.08 -24.44 -24.79
C ALA A 285 9.26 -23.14 -24.88
N GLU A 286 7.94 -23.27 -25.10
CA GLU A 286 6.99 -22.17 -25.03
C GLU A 286 6.69 -21.82 -23.57
N HIS A 287 7.59 -21.06 -22.96
CA HIS A 287 7.57 -20.81 -21.52
C HIS A 287 6.30 -20.07 -21.06
N LYS A 288 5.70 -19.21 -21.90
CA LYS A 288 4.60 -18.33 -21.50
C LYS A 288 3.30 -19.13 -21.42
N VAL A 289 2.88 -19.46 -20.20
CA VAL A 289 1.68 -20.29 -19.94
C VAL A 289 0.47 -19.49 -19.45
N GLY A 290 0.66 -18.22 -19.09
CA GLY A 290 -0.43 -17.38 -18.61
C GLY A 290 -0.07 -15.90 -18.58
N THR A 291 -1.10 -15.05 -18.56
CA THR A 291 -0.96 -13.60 -18.41
C THR A 291 -2.09 -13.07 -17.56
N LEU A 292 -1.75 -12.23 -16.58
CA LEU A 292 -2.70 -11.57 -15.69
C LEU A 292 -2.65 -10.06 -15.91
N ARG A 293 -3.82 -9.46 -16.08
CA ARG A 293 -4.00 -8.02 -16.31
C ARG A 293 -4.87 -7.43 -15.22
N GLY A 294 -4.24 -6.95 -14.16
CA GLY A 294 -4.95 -6.36 -13.02
C GLY A 294 -4.48 -4.96 -12.65
N HIS A 295 -3.34 -4.52 -13.19
CA HIS A 295 -2.71 -3.25 -12.86
C HIS A 295 -2.69 -2.30 -14.06
N ALA A 296 -2.69 -1.01 -13.77
CA ALA A 296 -2.54 0.08 -14.74
C ALA A 296 -1.13 0.70 -14.72
N GLN A 297 -0.31 0.32 -13.74
CA GLN A 297 1.08 0.77 -13.60
C GLN A 297 2.01 -0.40 -13.22
N GLU A 298 3.29 -0.10 -13.04
CA GLU A 298 4.35 -1.06 -12.75
C GLU A 298 4.03 -2.01 -11.59
N VAL A 299 4.19 -3.31 -11.82
CA VAL A 299 4.02 -4.34 -10.79
C VAL A 299 5.34 -4.52 -10.04
N CYS A 300 5.47 -3.80 -8.93
CA CYS A 300 6.68 -3.80 -8.10
C CYS A 300 6.65 -4.84 -6.97
N GLY A 301 5.47 -5.28 -6.54
CA GLY A 301 5.31 -6.34 -5.54
C GLY A 301 4.73 -7.60 -6.17
N LEU A 302 5.38 -8.75 -5.93
CA LEU A 302 4.86 -10.04 -6.38
C LEU A 302 5.29 -11.15 -5.43
N LYS A 303 4.33 -11.93 -4.90
CA LYS A 303 4.67 -13.06 -4.02
C LYS A 303 3.61 -14.17 -4.07
N TRP A 304 4.06 -15.39 -4.32
CA TRP A 304 3.26 -16.59 -4.13
C TRP A 304 3.08 -16.92 -2.65
N SER A 305 1.87 -17.35 -2.30
CA SER A 305 1.60 -18.00 -1.02
C SER A 305 2.49 -19.24 -0.86
N PRO A 306 2.98 -19.57 0.35
CA PRO A 306 3.74 -20.80 0.58
C PRO A 306 3.00 -22.09 0.21
N SER A 307 1.67 -22.07 0.21
CA SER A 307 0.83 -23.19 -0.24
C SER A 307 0.75 -23.33 -1.78
N GLY A 308 1.26 -22.35 -2.54
CA GLY A 308 1.18 -22.31 -4.00
C GLY A 308 -0.21 -22.02 -4.58
N THR A 309 -1.21 -21.71 -3.73
CA THR A 309 -2.60 -21.56 -4.15
C THR A 309 -2.99 -20.16 -4.58
N GLN A 310 -2.30 -19.14 -4.06
CA GLN A 310 -2.60 -17.74 -4.33
C GLN A 310 -1.33 -16.95 -4.67
N LEU A 311 -1.48 -15.99 -5.57
CA LEU A 311 -0.46 -15.01 -5.91
C LEU A 311 -0.95 -13.63 -5.48
N ALA A 312 -0.14 -12.90 -4.72
CA ALA A 312 -0.38 -11.49 -4.43
C ALA A 312 0.45 -10.62 -5.37
N SER A 313 -0.16 -9.61 -5.99
CA SER A 313 0.54 -8.58 -6.76
C SER A 313 0.20 -7.18 -6.28
N GLY A 314 1.22 -6.35 -6.12
CA GLY A 314 1.12 -4.94 -5.75
C GLY A 314 1.66 -4.07 -6.88
N GLY A 315 0.88 -3.07 -7.28
CA GLY A 315 1.25 -2.15 -8.35
C GLY A 315 1.44 -0.71 -7.86
N ASN A 316 2.16 0.08 -8.65
CA ASN A 316 2.31 1.52 -8.43
C ASN A 316 1.00 2.31 -8.65
N ASP A 317 -0.06 1.64 -9.08
CA ASP A 317 -1.42 2.16 -9.14
C ASP A 317 -2.14 2.15 -7.79
N ASN A 318 -1.42 1.82 -6.70
CA ASN A 318 -1.94 1.67 -5.33
C ASN A 318 -2.97 0.54 -5.19
N ILE A 319 -2.92 -0.46 -6.06
CA ILE A 319 -3.80 -1.62 -6.02
C ILE A 319 -3.02 -2.84 -5.52
N LEU A 320 -3.67 -3.64 -4.68
CA LEU A 320 -3.23 -4.98 -4.32
C LEU A 320 -4.24 -5.99 -4.86
N ASN A 321 -3.78 -6.87 -5.74
CA ASN A 321 -4.59 -7.94 -6.30
C ASN A 321 -4.21 -9.28 -5.67
N LEU A 322 -5.22 -10.12 -5.39
CA LEU A 322 -5.04 -11.54 -5.07
C LEU A 322 -5.54 -12.39 -6.22
N TRP A 323 -4.71 -13.27 -6.73
CA TRP A 323 -5.01 -14.21 -7.80
C TRP A 323 -5.07 -15.62 -7.23
N ASP A 324 -5.98 -16.45 -7.72
CA ASP A 324 -6.06 -17.87 -7.35
C ASP A 324 -5.75 -18.72 -8.57
N ASP A 325 -4.77 -19.59 -8.40
CA ASP A 325 -4.21 -20.44 -9.44
C ASP A 325 -5.27 -21.35 -10.07
N ARG A 326 -6.28 -21.78 -9.28
CA ARG A 326 -7.33 -22.69 -9.74
C ARG A 326 -8.23 -22.07 -10.80
N TYR A 327 -8.41 -20.75 -10.79
CA TYR A 327 -9.26 -20.06 -11.77
C TYR A 327 -8.52 -19.77 -13.09
N THR A 328 -7.19 -19.92 -13.12
CA THR A 328 -6.38 -19.69 -14.33
C THR A 328 -6.55 -20.81 -15.37
N SER A 329 -6.99 -22.00 -14.94
CA SER A 329 -7.03 -23.21 -15.78
C SER A 329 -8.34 -23.44 -16.54
N SER A 330 -9.41 -22.68 -16.26
CA SER A 330 -10.77 -23.01 -16.74
C SER A 330 -11.27 -22.22 -17.97
N ALA A 331 -10.57 -21.19 -18.44
CA ALA A 331 -10.95 -20.50 -19.69
C ALA A 331 -9.75 -19.79 -20.34
N ASN A 332 -9.28 -20.29 -21.49
CA ASN A 332 -8.46 -19.59 -22.47
C ASN A 332 -7.10 -18.98 -22.06
N GLY A 333 -6.49 -19.38 -20.93
CA GLY A 333 -5.10 -18.97 -20.60
C GLY A 333 -4.92 -17.47 -20.32
N VAL A 334 -6.02 -16.74 -20.12
CA VAL A 334 -6.04 -15.32 -19.75
C VAL A 334 -7.01 -15.18 -18.59
N CYS A 335 -6.49 -14.95 -17.39
CA CYS A 335 -7.30 -14.58 -16.23
C CYS A 335 -7.18 -13.06 -16.05
N ASP A 336 -8.20 -12.34 -16.52
CA ASP A 336 -8.24 -10.87 -16.47
C ASP A 336 -8.84 -10.34 -15.15
N GLN A 337 -9.22 -11.19 -14.20
CA GLN A 337 -9.85 -10.74 -12.96
C GLN A 337 -9.23 -11.35 -11.69
N PRO A 338 -8.78 -10.49 -10.74
CA PRO A 338 -8.33 -10.94 -9.43
C PRO A 338 -9.52 -11.34 -8.55
N LEU A 339 -9.28 -12.18 -7.54
CA LEU A 339 -10.28 -12.57 -6.54
C LEU A 339 -10.79 -11.37 -5.73
N LEU A 340 -9.90 -10.44 -5.39
CA LEU A 340 -10.17 -9.22 -4.63
C LEU A 340 -9.32 -8.08 -5.22
N ARG A 341 -9.92 -6.89 -5.30
CA ARG A 341 -9.30 -5.59 -5.58
C ARG A 341 -9.38 -4.71 -4.34
#